data_AF-A0A927BVC2-F1
#
_entry.id   AF-A0A927BVC2-F1
#
_cell.length_a   1.000
_cell.length_b   1.000
_cell.length_c   1.000
_cell.angle_alpha   90.00
_cell.angle_beta   90.00
_cell.angle_gamma   90.00
#
_symmetry.space_group_name_H-M   'P 1'
#
loop_
_entity.id
_entity.type
_entity.pdbx_description
1 polymer ?
#
loop_
_entity_poly.entity_id
_entity_poly.type
_entity_poly.pdbx_seq_one_letter_code
_entity_poly.pdbx_strand_id
1 'polypeptide(L)' 'MPKQKRRTFTAEFKKQMAQLYENGKSRAAIVEEYDLTASALVSITE' A
#
# COMPACT_ATOMS: atom_id res chain seq x y z
N MET A 1 9.05 20.58 12.94
CA MET A 1 8.51 19.62 11.95
C MET A 1 8.59 18.23 12.54
N PRO A 2 7.49 17.58 12.96
CA PRO A 2 7.56 16.20 13.40
C PRO A 2 8.02 15.34 12.21
N LYS A 3 9.16 14.67 12.38
CA LYS A 3 9.71 13.74 11.39
C LYS A 3 8.66 12.66 11.14
N GLN A 4 8.01 12.71 9.99
CA GLN A 4 7.01 11.73 9.57
C GLN A 4 7.62 10.34 9.76
N LYS A 5 7.07 9.57 10.72
CA LYS A 5 7.55 8.21 11.02
C LYS A 5 7.61 7.47 9.70
N ARG A 6 8.80 7.02 9.27
CA ARG A 6 8.95 6.19 8.08
C ARG A 6 8.00 5.01 8.26
N ARG A 7 6.90 4.98 7.51
CA ARG A 7 5.99 3.83 7.45
C ARG A 7 6.84 2.69 6.89
N THR A 8 7.30 1.79 7.75
CA THR A 8 7.95 0.56 7.33
C THR A 8 6.86 -0.35 6.79
N PHE A 9 6.74 -0.42 5.47
CA PHE A 9 5.89 -1.41 4.82
C PHE A 9 6.53 -2.79 5.05
N THR A 10 5.97 -3.56 5.98
CA THR A 10 6.41 -4.92 6.26
C THR A 10 6.03 -5.84 5.09
N ALA A 11 6.72 -6.97 4.94
CA ALA A 11 6.39 -7.95 3.91
C ALA A 11 4.94 -8.46 4.01
N GLU A 12 4.41 -8.54 5.24
CA GLU A 12 3.01 -8.88 5.51
C GLU A 12 2.04 -7.83 4.95
N PHE A 13 2.35 -6.54 5.17
CA PHE A 13 1.57 -5.44 4.63
C PHE A 13 1.56 -5.48 3.09
N LYS A 14 2.70 -5.80 2.48
CA LYS A 14 2.77 -5.96 1.01
C LYS A 14 1.85 -7.08 0.52
N LYS A 15 1.87 -8.24 1.19
CA LYS A 15 0.97 -9.36 0.86
C LYS A 15 -0.50 -8.99 1.00
N GLN A 16 -0.87 -8.24 2.04
CA GLN A 16 -2.25 -7.78 2.22
C GLN A 16 -2.71 -6.89 1.06
N MET A 17 -1.90 -5.92 0.62
CA MET A 17 -2.28 -5.05 -0.50
C MET A 17 -2.33 -5.80 -1.84
N ALA A 18 -1.42 -6.75 -2.06
CA ALA A 18 -1.45 -7.63 -3.23
C ALA A 18 -2.73 -8.47 -3.26
N GLN A 19 -3.13 -9.07 -2.13
CA GLN A 19 -4.40 -9.78 -2.01
C GLN A 19 -5.61 -8.88 -2.27
N LEU A 20 -5.63 -7.64 -1.76
CA LEU A 20 -6.73 -6.72 -2.05
C LEU A 20 -6.84 -6.43 -3.56
N TYR A 21 -5.70 -6.24 -4.23
CA TYR A 21 -5.66 -6.05 -5.67
C TYR A 21 -6.14 -7.29 -6.45
N GLU A 22 -5.69 -8.50 -6.04
CA GLU A 22 -6.14 -9.77 -6.62
C GLU A 22 -7.65 -10.03 -6.41
N ASN A 23 -8.20 -9.57 -5.28
CA ASN A 23 -9.65 -9.64 -5.00
C ASN A 23 -10.47 -8.63 -5.82
N GLY A 24 -9.86 -7.89 -6.75
CA GLY A 24 -10.53 -6.94 -7.64
C GLY A 24 -10.67 -5.53 -7.05
N LYS A 25 -10.04 -5.24 -5.91
CA LYS A 25 -10.04 -3.91 -5.31
C LYS A 25 -9.13 -2.99 -6.14
N SER A 26 -9.66 -1.86 -6.58
CA SER A 26 -8.93 -0.94 -7.44
C SER A 26 -7.77 -0.30 -6.69
N ARG A 27 -6.66 -0.03 -7.39
CA ARG A 27 -5.47 0.63 -6.82
C ARG A 27 -5.82 1.94 -6.09
N ALA A 28 -6.74 2.73 -6.67
CA ALA A 28 -7.22 3.97 -6.06
C ALA A 28 -7.88 3.76 -4.70
N ALA A 29 -8.75 2.75 -4.58
CA ALA A 29 -9.42 2.44 -3.31
C ALA A 29 -8.42 1.97 -2.24
N ILE A 30 -7.40 1.18 -2.62
CA ILE A 30 -6.34 0.74 -1.71
C ILE A 30 -5.46 1.94 -1.28
N VAL A 31 -5.15 2.85 -2.22
CA VAL A 31 -4.39 4.08 -1.96
C VAL A 31 -5.13 5.00 -0.99
N GLU A 32 -6.44 5.19 -1.16
CA GLU A 32 -7.24 6.02 -0.26
C GLU A 32 -7.47 5.35 1.11
N GLU A 33 -7.80 4.05 1.15
CA GLU A 33 -8.12 3.34 2.41
C GLU A 33 -6.91 3.23 3.34
N TYR A 34 -5.72 3.06 2.77
CA TYR A 34 -4.48 2.86 3.54
C TYR A 34 -3.56 4.08 3.53
N ASP A 35 -4.01 5.21 2.98
CA ASP A 35 -3.22 6.44 2.85
C ASP A 35 -1.82 6.16 2.24
N LEU A 36 -1.84 5.34 1.18
CA LEU A 36 -0.64 4.92 0.47
C LEU A 36 -0.38 5.87 -0.70
N THR A 37 0.89 6.05 -1.03
CA THR A 37 1.25 6.69 -2.29
C THR A 37 1.16 5.69 -3.44
N ALA A 38 0.77 6.14 -4.64
CA ALA A 38 0.73 5.31 -5.84
C ALA A 38 2.05 4.54 -6.07
N SER A 39 3.20 5.17 -5.79
CA SER A 39 4.53 4.57 -5.86
C SER A 39 4.73 3.39 -4.89
N ALA A 40 4.14 3.48 -3.69
CA ALA A 40 4.20 2.39 -2.72
C ALA A 40 3.40 1.19 -3.23
N LEU A 41 2.21 1.41 -3.81
CA LEU A 41 1.41 0.33 -4.37
C LEU A 41 2.12 -0.37 -5.54
N VAL A 42 2.78 0.39 -6.42
CA VAL A 42 3.61 -0.19 -7.50
C VAL A 42 4.71 -1.10 -6.92
N SER A 43 5.40 -0.67 -5.85
CA SER A 43 6.44 -1.47 -5.17
C SER A 43 5.92 -2.70 -4.38
N ILE A 44 4.60 -2.86 -4.31
CA ILE A 44 3.91 -3.98 -3.66
C ILE A 44 3.37 -4.97 -4.69
N THR A 45 2.98 -4.49 -5.87
CA THR A 45 2.44 -5.32 -6.95
C THR A 45 3.48 -5.79 -7.98
N GLU A 46 4.70 -5.29 -7.91
CA GLU A 46 5.87 -5.73 -8.70
C GLU A 46 6.59 -6.91 -8.03
#